data_AF-A0A960F530-F1
#
_entry.id   AF-A0A960F530-F1
#
_cell.length_a   1.000
_cell.length_b   1.000
_cell.length_c   1.000
_cell.angle_alpha   90.00
_cell.angle_beta   90.00
_cell.angle_gamma   90.00
#
_symmetry.space_group_name_H-M   'P 1'
#
loop_
_entity.id
_entity.type
_entity.pdbx_description
1 polymer ?
#
loop_
_entity_poly.entity_id
_entity_poly.type
_entity_poly.pdbx_seq_one_letter_code
_entity_poly.pdbx_strand_id
1 'polypeptide(L)'
;EWIADNGLTGGLLLPGMPPGVGIDPLHSPVYDPVWRACEERGVVLNVHGGSGSPDPGMFPASPTMFVLEASFFAHRPLWALVLSGVFDRFPGLKLVFAEAGSSWVGNTLAAMDTIQAKQESGNIGVMTIANPFRLQRKPSEYWQTNCWLGSSFMTRGDAEERDVVGADRIMWGSDFPHEEGTFPHTSESLAHTFAGIAPAEVAKMVGETAAEVYDFDLAALQVVADRIGPEVEAVYAGLDSIPADATTFAFGPRTVGVA
;
A
#
# COMPACT_ATOMS: atom_id res chain seq x y z
N GLU A 1 14.31 -14.67 -9.65
CA GLU A 1 15.27 -15.78 -9.44
C GLU A 1 16.39 -15.36 -8.48
N TRP A 2 17.32 -14.48 -8.89
CA TRP A 2 18.46 -14.08 -8.04
C TRP A 2 18.09 -13.61 -6.62
N ILE A 3 17.02 -12.83 -6.45
CA ILE A 3 16.49 -12.41 -5.13
C ILE A 3 16.26 -13.62 -4.21
N ALA A 4 15.54 -14.63 -4.71
CA ALA A 4 15.18 -15.82 -3.94
C ALA A 4 16.39 -16.72 -3.69
N ASP A 5 17.24 -16.93 -4.70
CA ASP A 5 18.42 -17.80 -4.59
C ASP A 5 19.47 -17.24 -3.60
N ASN A 6 19.39 -15.96 -3.25
CA ASN A 6 20.26 -15.30 -2.26
C ASN A 6 19.55 -14.97 -0.94
N GLY A 7 18.31 -15.43 -0.74
CA GLY A 7 17.56 -15.24 0.51
C GLY A 7 17.22 -13.77 0.82
N LEU A 8 17.03 -12.93 -0.19
CA LEU A 8 16.60 -11.55 0.00
C LEU A 8 15.09 -11.47 0.24
N THR A 9 14.68 -10.77 1.30
CA THR A 9 13.30 -10.77 1.81
C THR A 9 12.54 -9.45 1.58
N GLY A 10 13.09 -8.51 0.81
CA GLY A 10 12.43 -7.23 0.50
C GLY A 10 11.53 -7.24 -0.74
N GLY A 11 11.61 -8.28 -1.57
CA GLY A 11 10.82 -8.38 -2.81
C GLY A 11 11.40 -7.62 -4.02
N LEU A 12 10.57 -7.47 -5.05
CA LEU A 12 10.87 -6.77 -6.30
C LEU A 12 10.14 -5.42 -6.33
N LEU A 13 10.88 -4.32 -6.40
CA LEU A 13 10.28 -3.01 -6.67
C LEU A 13 9.92 -2.90 -8.16
N LEU A 14 8.63 -2.71 -8.44
CA LEU A 14 8.14 -2.47 -9.79
C LEU A 14 8.58 -1.08 -10.26
N PRO A 15 8.97 -0.93 -11.53
CA PRO A 15 9.29 0.38 -12.06
C PRO A 15 8.04 1.26 -12.06
N GLY A 16 8.22 2.55 -11.76
CA GLY A 16 7.21 3.54 -12.08
C GLY A 16 6.98 3.55 -13.59
N MET A 17 5.73 3.43 -14.04
CA MET A 17 5.37 3.33 -15.46
C MET A 17 4.48 4.49 -15.92
N PRO A 18 5.04 5.70 -16.10
CA PRO A 18 4.27 6.83 -16.60
C PRO A 18 3.70 6.53 -18.00
N PRO A 19 2.54 7.08 -18.36
CA PRO A 19 2.08 7.03 -19.73
C PRO A 19 3.15 7.56 -20.71
N GLY A 20 3.39 6.82 -21.80
CA GLY A 20 4.24 7.30 -22.89
C GLY A 20 5.75 7.01 -22.77
N VAL A 21 6.21 6.28 -21.76
CA VAL A 21 7.65 6.00 -21.56
C VAL A 21 8.23 4.89 -22.46
N GLY A 22 7.48 4.38 -23.44
CA GLY A 22 7.98 3.41 -24.42
C GLY A 22 8.21 2.00 -23.89
N ILE A 23 7.72 1.69 -22.68
CA ILE A 23 7.65 0.34 -22.12
C ILE A 23 6.18 -0.10 -22.03
N ASP A 24 5.93 -1.39 -22.24
CA ASP A 24 4.59 -1.98 -22.19
C ASP A 24 3.96 -1.79 -20.81
N PRO A 25 2.65 -1.55 -20.67
CA PRO A 25 2.03 -1.39 -19.35
C PRO A 25 2.08 -2.70 -18.53
N LEU A 26 2.02 -2.61 -17.20
CA LEU A 26 2.09 -3.78 -16.29
C LEU A 26 1.06 -4.90 -16.56
N HIS A 27 -0.05 -4.57 -17.23
CA HIS A 27 -1.07 -5.55 -17.63
C HIS A 27 -0.74 -6.30 -18.95
N SER A 28 0.38 -5.97 -19.59
CA SER A 28 0.85 -6.64 -20.80
C SER A 28 1.33 -8.06 -20.48
N PRO A 29 0.97 -9.07 -21.29
CA PRO A 29 1.47 -10.44 -21.14
C PRO A 29 3.00 -10.58 -21.24
N VAL A 30 3.71 -9.55 -21.73
CA VAL A 30 5.18 -9.55 -21.75
C VAL A 30 5.79 -9.71 -20.35
N TYR A 31 5.05 -9.32 -19.30
CA TYR A 31 5.45 -9.45 -17.91
C TYR A 31 5.00 -10.76 -17.25
N ASP A 32 4.20 -11.60 -17.91
CA ASP A 32 3.77 -12.89 -17.34
C ASP A 32 4.93 -13.79 -16.88
N PRO A 33 6.10 -13.83 -17.56
CA PRO A 33 7.27 -14.54 -17.03
C PRO A 33 7.79 -13.97 -15.69
N VAL A 34 7.70 -12.65 -15.49
CA VAL A 34 8.08 -12.00 -14.22
C VAL A 34 7.08 -12.38 -13.12
N TRP A 35 5.78 -12.30 -13.41
CA TRP A 35 4.71 -12.67 -12.48
C TRP A 35 4.83 -14.13 -12.03
N ARG A 36 5.05 -15.03 -12.99
CA ARG A 36 5.30 -16.46 -12.72
C ARG A 36 6.50 -16.65 -11.81
N ALA A 37 7.64 -16.03 -12.14
CA ALA A 37 8.85 -16.18 -11.36
C ALA A 37 8.72 -15.62 -9.94
N CYS A 38 7.94 -14.55 -9.75
CA CYS A 38 7.67 -14.00 -8.44
C CYS A 38 6.74 -14.90 -7.62
N GLU A 39 5.65 -15.39 -8.21
CA GLU A 39 4.73 -16.31 -7.55
C GLU A 39 5.41 -17.63 -7.15
N GLU A 40 6.10 -18.30 -8.08
CA GLU A 40 6.74 -19.61 -7.84
C GLU A 40 7.84 -19.54 -6.77
N ARG A 41 8.41 -18.36 -6.53
CA ARG A 41 9.52 -18.13 -5.60
C ARG A 41 9.12 -17.38 -4.34
N GLY A 42 7.84 -17.01 -4.20
CA GLY A 42 7.36 -16.22 -3.06
C GLY A 42 7.95 -14.80 -3.00
N VAL A 43 8.40 -14.23 -4.13
CA VAL A 43 8.94 -12.88 -4.16
C VAL A 43 7.80 -11.88 -4.22
N VAL A 44 7.69 -11.05 -3.17
CA VAL A 44 6.69 -9.98 -3.06
C VAL A 44 6.96 -8.89 -4.10
N LEU A 45 5.90 -8.39 -4.75
CA LEU A 45 5.98 -7.20 -5.60
C LEU A 45 5.75 -5.95 -4.74
N ASN A 46 6.55 -4.92 -4.96
CA ASN A 46 6.41 -3.63 -4.29
C ASN A 46 6.15 -2.53 -5.30
N VAL A 47 5.27 -1.61 -4.92
CA VAL A 47 5.11 -0.31 -5.56
C VAL A 47 5.36 0.73 -4.49
N HIS A 48 6.09 1.78 -4.82
CA HIS A 48 6.42 2.85 -3.88
C HIS A 48 5.74 4.15 -4.27
N GLY A 49 5.37 4.96 -3.28
CA GLY A 49 5.02 6.37 -3.45
C GLY A 49 6.06 7.12 -4.30
N GLY A 50 5.60 8.14 -5.02
CA GLY A 50 6.46 8.92 -5.92
C GLY A 50 6.83 8.23 -7.24
N SER A 51 6.48 6.96 -7.42
CA SER A 51 6.77 6.23 -8.66
C SER A 51 5.65 6.38 -9.71
N GLY A 52 6.03 6.42 -10.99
CA GLY A 52 5.09 6.34 -12.12
C GLY A 52 4.42 7.66 -12.50
N SER A 53 4.71 8.75 -11.80
CA SER A 53 4.27 10.10 -12.19
C SER A 53 4.87 10.51 -13.54
N PRO A 54 4.09 11.13 -14.44
CA PRO A 54 4.62 11.85 -15.58
C PRO A 54 5.58 12.96 -15.14
N ASP A 55 6.46 13.39 -16.04
CA ASP A 55 7.28 14.59 -15.82
C ASP A 55 6.37 15.82 -15.63
N PRO A 56 6.35 16.46 -14.45
CA PRO A 56 5.52 17.63 -14.19
C PRO A 56 6.09 18.91 -14.82
N GLY A 57 7.24 18.82 -15.52
CA GLY A 57 7.99 19.94 -16.04
C GLY A 57 8.66 20.77 -14.94
N MET A 58 9.37 21.82 -15.36
CA MET A 58 10.14 22.70 -14.47
C MET A 58 9.42 24.03 -14.24
N PHE A 59 8.27 24.00 -13.57
CA PHE A 59 7.49 25.18 -13.21
C PHE A 59 7.40 25.35 -11.69
N PRO A 60 7.19 26.58 -11.17
CA PRO A 60 7.12 26.81 -9.72
C PRO A 60 6.09 25.93 -8.97
N ALA A 61 5.00 25.53 -9.64
CA ALA A 61 3.96 24.68 -9.05
C ALA A 61 4.21 23.16 -9.23
N SER A 62 5.18 22.76 -10.05
CA SER A 62 5.46 21.36 -10.37
C SER A 62 5.74 20.49 -9.14
N PRO A 63 6.47 20.94 -8.10
CA PRO A 63 6.66 20.13 -6.88
C PRO A 63 5.33 19.84 -6.16
N THR A 64 4.45 20.83 -6.04
CA THR A 64 3.14 20.65 -5.37
C THR A 64 2.21 19.75 -6.18
N MET A 65 2.24 19.87 -7.51
CA MET A 65 1.50 18.96 -8.40
C MET A 65 2.01 17.53 -8.26
N PHE A 66 3.33 17.34 -8.25
CA PHE A 66 3.94 16.02 -8.05
C PHE A 66 3.51 15.39 -6.72
N VAL A 67 3.55 16.13 -5.60
CA VAL A 67 3.13 15.62 -4.29
C VAL A 67 1.66 15.17 -4.30
N LEU A 68 0.78 15.91 -4.99
CA LEU A 68 -0.64 15.56 -5.10
C LEU A 68 -0.87 14.33 -6.00
N GLU A 69 -0.13 14.20 -7.10
CA GLU A 69 -0.34 13.19 -8.13
C GLU A 69 0.43 11.88 -7.88
N ALA A 70 1.55 11.95 -7.15
CA ALA A 70 2.44 10.83 -6.87
C ALA A 70 1.68 9.61 -6.34
N SER A 71 0.80 9.81 -5.35
CA SER A 71 0.00 8.74 -4.78
C SER A 71 -0.93 8.12 -5.83
N PHE A 72 -1.62 8.93 -6.64
CA PHE A 72 -2.52 8.43 -7.68
C PHE A 72 -1.79 7.52 -8.68
N PHE A 73 -0.60 7.92 -9.14
CA PHE A 73 0.17 7.10 -10.07
C PHE A 73 0.74 5.85 -9.41
N ALA A 74 1.10 5.90 -8.12
CA ALA A 74 1.50 4.74 -7.34
C ALA A 74 0.33 3.76 -7.06
N HIS A 75 -0.93 4.20 -7.09
CA HIS A 75 -2.09 3.32 -6.95
C HIS A 75 -2.40 2.53 -8.23
N ARG A 76 -1.98 3.07 -9.39
CA ARG A 76 -2.32 2.55 -10.72
C ARG A 76 -2.04 1.06 -10.95
N PRO A 77 -0.96 0.48 -10.42
CA PRO A 77 -0.73 -0.96 -10.51
C PRO A 77 -1.87 -1.81 -9.97
N LEU A 78 -2.66 -1.34 -8.98
CA LEU A 78 -3.80 -2.10 -8.46
C LEU A 78 -4.79 -2.44 -9.56
N TRP A 79 -5.38 -1.42 -10.19
CA TRP A 79 -6.40 -1.65 -11.21
C TRP A 79 -5.81 -2.21 -12.50
N ALA A 80 -4.54 -1.93 -12.80
CA ALA A 80 -3.86 -2.55 -13.93
C ALA A 80 -3.77 -4.07 -13.77
N LEU A 81 -3.31 -4.57 -12.62
CA LEU A 81 -3.12 -6.01 -12.40
C LEU A 81 -4.44 -6.73 -12.11
N VAL A 82 -5.33 -6.13 -11.32
CA VAL A 82 -6.65 -6.73 -11.01
C VAL A 82 -7.53 -6.79 -12.26
N LEU A 83 -7.77 -5.67 -12.94
CA LEU A 83 -8.76 -5.63 -14.05
C LEU A 83 -8.28 -6.34 -15.32
N SER A 84 -6.99 -6.67 -15.41
CA SER A 84 -6.43 -7.50 -16.50
C SER A 84 -6.32 -8.98 -16.15
N GLY A 85 -6.76 -9.38 -14.95
CA GLY A 85 -6.75 -10.77 -14.48
C GLY A 85 -5.34 -11.32 -14.31
N VAL A 86 -4.35 -10.50 -13.95
CA VAL A 86 -3.01 -11.01 -13.58
C VAL A 86 -3.13 -11.95 -12.38
N PHE A 87 -3.90 -11.56 -11.35
CA PHE A 87 -4.14 -12.42 -10.19
C PHE A 87 -5.01 -13.65 -10.48
N ASP A 88 -5.75 -13.68 -11.59
CA ASP A 88 -6.39 -14.93 -12.06
C ASP A 88 -5.38 -15.91 -12.64
N ARG A 89 -4.34 -15.40 -13.31
CA ARG A 89 -3.26 -16.22 -13.88
C ARG A 89 -2.24 -16.63 -12.83
N PHE A 90 -2.02 -15.78 -11.82
CA PHE A 90 -1.01 -15.91 -10.77
C PHE A 90 -1.65 -15.61 -9.39
N PRO A 91 -2.51 -16.52 -8.88
CA PRO A 91 -3.29 -16.29 -7.65
C PRO A 91 -2.46 -16.19 -6.36
N GLY A 92 -1.23 -16.70 -6.34
CA GLY A 92 -0.30 -16.61 -5.21
C GLY A 92 0.59 -15.36 -5.23
N LEU A 93 0.48 -14.52 -6.27
CA LEU A 93 1.27 -13.30 -6.39
C LEU A 93 0.87 -12.28 -5.31
N LYS A 94 1.85 -11.72 -4.60
CA LYS A 94 1.64 -10.69 -3.57
C LYS A 94 2.10 -9.32 -4.07
N LEU A 95 1.30 -8.29 -3.80
CA LEU A 95 1.56 -6.89 -4.15
C LEU A 95 1.45 -5.98 -2.92
N VAL A 96 2.47 -5.15 -2.70
CA VAL A 96 2.52 -4.21 -1.59
C VAL A 96 2.61 -2.78 -2.13
N PHE A 97 1.77 -1.90 -1.60
CA PHE A 97 1.82 -0.46 -1.86
C PHE A 97 2.50 0.25 -0.68
N ALA A 98 3.78 0.55 -0.80
CA ALA A 98 4.52 1.32 0.19
C ALA A 98 4.33 2.82 -0.04
N GLU A 99 4.19 3.58 1.05
CA GLU A 99 4.10 5.05 1.02
C GLU A 99 2.98 5.60 0.11
N ALA A 100 1.83 4.90 0.08
CA ALA A 100 0.73 5.20 -0.84
C ALA A 100 -0.51 5.81 -0.17
N GLY A 101 -0.48 6.03 1.15
CA GLY A 101 -1.65 6.42 1.94
C GLY A 101 -2.76 5.37 1.95
N SER A 102 -3.80 5.54 2.78
CA SER A 102 -4.83 4.51 3.01
C SER A 102 -6.24 4.87 2.50
N SER A 103 -6.58 6.16 2.45
CA SER A 103 -7.95 6.64 2.20
C SER A 103 -8.52 6.31 0.81
N TRP A 104 -7.65 6.04 -0.16
CA TRP A 104 -8.05 5.74 -1.54
C TRP A 104 -8.62 4.32 -1.69
N VAL A 105 -8.27 3.39 -0.80
CA VAL A 105 -8.52 1.95 -0.97
C VAL A 105 -10.01 1.67 -1.09
N GLY A 106 -10.82 2.08 -0.11
CA GLY A 106 -12.25 1.75 -0.08
C GLY A 106 -13.02 2.23 -1.31
N ASN A 107 -12.84 3.51 -1.69
CA ASN A 107 -13.49 4.08 -2.86
C ASN A 107 -13.02 3.41 -4.17
N THR A 108 -11.72 3.11 -4.28
CA THR A 108 -11.15 2.47 -5.48
C THR A 108 -11.68 1.06 -5.66
N LEU A 109 -11.74 0.26 -4.60
CA LEU A 109 -12.29 -1.10 -4.66
C LEU A 109 -13.77 -1.09 -5.05
N ALA A 110 -14.58 -0.19 -4.47
CA ALA A 110 -16.00 -0.06 -4.82
C ALA A 110 -16.21 0.37 -6.30
N ALA A 111 -15.37 1.28 -6.79
CA ALA A 111 -15.39 1.71 -8.18
C ALA A 111 -15.01 0.56 -9.12
N MET A 112 -13.95 -0.21 -8.80
CA MET A 112 -13.52 -1.37 -9.59
C MET A 112 -14.60 -2.46 -9.64
N ASP A 113 -15.22 -2.79 -8.51
CA ASP A 113 -16.35 -3.73 -8.44
C ASP A 113 -17.52 -3.29 -9.33
N THR A 114 -17.86 -1.99 -9.29
CA THR A 114 -18.92 -1.41 -10.12
C THR A 114 -18.57 -1.48 -11.61
N ILE A 115 -17.34 -1.15 -11.98
CA ILE A 115 -16.87 -1.19 -13.38
C ILE A 115 -16.90 -2.62 -13.89
N GLN A 116 -16.44 -3.60 -13.11
CA GLN A 116 -16.43 -5.01 -13.52
C GLN A 116 -17.86 -5.55 -13.70
N ALA A 117 -18.77 -5.28 -12.76
CA ALA A 117 -20.17 -5.68 -12.88
C ALA A 117 -20.85 -5.08 -14.13
N LYS A 118 -20.53 -3.82 -14.45
CA LYS A 118 -21.01 -3.17 -15.67
C LYS A 118 -20.39 -3.76 -16.93
N GLN A 119 -19.08 -4.02 -16.94
CA GLN A 119 -18.40 -4.69 -18.05
C GLN A 119 -19.03 -6.05 -18.37
N GLU A 120 -19.38 -6.84 -17.35
CA GLU A 120 -20.05 -8.14 -17.52
C GLU A 120 -21.42 -8.05 -18.20
N SER A 121 -22.11 -6.90 -18.03
CA SER A 121 -23.37 -6.57 -18.72
C SER A 121 -23.18 -6.08 -20.17
N GLY A 122 -21.92 -5.94 -20.62
CA GLY A 122 -21.54 -5.52 -21.96
C GLY A 122 -21.43 -4.00 -22.15
N ASN A 123 -21.56 -3.20 -21.09
CA ASN A 123 -21.52 -1.74 -21.18
C ASN A 123 -20.97 -1.09 -19.89
N ILE A 124 -19.96 -0.23 -20.00
CA ILE A 124 -19.33 0.45 -18.84
C ILE A 124 -19.79 1.91 -18.67
N GLY A 125 -20.94 2.27 -19.22
CA GLY A 125 -21.54 3.61 -19.22
C GLY A 125 -21.05 4.49 -20.37
N VAL A 126 -19.75 4.52 -20.61
CA VAL A 126 -19.14 5.36 -21.68
C VAL A 126 -18.99 4.63 -23.01
N MET A 127 -19.00 3.30 -22.99
CA MET A 127 -18.87 2.47 -24.21
C MET A 127 -19.49 1.09 -24.01
N THR A 128 -19.86 0.47 -25.14
CA THR A 128 -20.25 -0.94 -25.24
C THR A 128 -19.02 -1.78 -25.52
N ILE A 129 -18.88 -2.91 -24.81
CA ILE A 129 -17.75 -3.82 -24.95
C ILE A 129 -18.25 -5.13 -25.58
N ALA A 130 -17.84 -5.39 -26.82
CA ALA A 130 -18.34 -6.54 -27.60
C ALA A 130 -17.90 -7.90 -27.06
N ASN A 131 -16.73 -7.97 -26.40
CA ASN A 131 -16.22 -9.17 -25.74
C ASN A 131 -15.71 -8.79 -24.34
N PRO A 132 -16.60 -8.70 -23.34
CA PRO A 132 -16.21 -8.21 -22.03
C PRO A 132 -15.32 -9.22 -21.32
N PHE A 133 -14.21 -8.73 -20.78
CA PHE A 133 -13.33 -9.51 -19.93
C PHE A 133 -14.03 -9.81 -18.59
N ARG A 134 -13.89 -11.05 -18.10
CA ARG A 134 -14.54 -11.52 -16.87
C ARG A 134 -13.49 -12.03 -15.90
N LEU A 135 -13.44 -11.40 -14.74
CA LEU A 135 -12.63 -11.85 -13.62
C LEU A 135 -13.29 -13.07 -12.95
N GLN A 136 -12.48 -13.92 -12.31
CA GLN A 136 -13.03 -15.05 -11.54
C GLN A 136 -13.66 -14.62 -10.21
N ARG A 137 -13.26 -13.45 -9.71
CA ARG A 137 -13.69 -12.87 -8.43
C ARG A 137 -14.00 -11.38 -8.59
N LYS A 138 -14.64 -10.79 -7.58
CA LYS A 138 -14.78 -9.33 -7.53
C LYS A 138 -13.39 -8.69 -7.34
N PRO A 139 -13.14 -7.53 -7.96
CA PRO A 139 -11.93 -6.74 -7.70
C PRO A 139 -11.57 -6.57 -6.20
N SER A 140 -12.57 -6.28 -5.36
CA SER A 140 -12.40 -6.18 -3.90
C SER A 140 -11.94 -7.47 -3.22
N GLU A 141 -12.24 -8.64 -3.77
CA GLU A 141 -11.80 -9.94 -3.24
C GLU A 141 -10.31 -10.21 -3.52
N TYR A 142 -9.76 -9.71 -4.64
CA TYR A 142 -8.31 -9.81 -4.89
C TYR A 142 -7.50 -8.94 -3.94
N TRP A 143 -8.03 -7.80 -3.50
CA TRP A 143 -7.38 -7.02 -2.45
C TRP A 143 -7.14 -7.88 -1.21
N GLN A 144 -8.15 -8.64 -0.81
CA GLN A 144 -8.08 -9.50 0.36
C GLN A 144 -7.13 -10.69 0.21
N THR A 145 -6.77 -11.11 -1.01
CA THR A 145 -5.90 -12.28 -1.23
C THR A 145 -4.51 -11.96 -1.75
N ASN A 146 -4.32 -10.79 -2.37
CA ASN A 146 -3.11 -10.49 -3.15
C ASN A 146 -2.48 -9.14 -2.81
N CYS A 147 -3.15 -8.25 -2.08
CA CYS A 147 -2.67 -6.88 -1.88
C CYS A 147 -2.48 -6.53 -0.40
N TRP A 148 -1.44 -5.75 -0.10
CA TRP A 148 -1.21 -5.16 1.22
C TRP A 148 -0.76 -3.69 1.07
N LEU A 149 -0.93 -2.93 2.13
CA LEU A 149 -0.60 -1.52 2.21
C LEU A 149 0.52 -1.28 3.22
N GLY A 150 1.67 -0.81 2.73
CA GLY A 150 2.70 -0.15 3.54
C GLY A 150 2.27 1.28 3.88
N SER A 151 1.52 1.45 4.96
CA SER A 151 0.98 2.73 5.42
C SER A 151 2.05 3.52 6.18
N SER A 152 2.91 4.19 5.43
CA SER A 152 3.94 5.08 5.99
C SER A 152 3.31 6.25 6.76
N PHE A 153 3.95 6.65 7.87
CA PHE A 153 3.60 7.82 8.70
C PHE A 153 2.08 7.96 8.95
N MET A 154 1.43 6.83 9.19
CA MET A 154 -0.01 6.69 9.29
C MET A 154 -0.60 7.67 10.31
N THR A 155 -1.61 8.44 9.90
CA THR A 155 -2.31 9.38 10.80
C THR A 155 -3.33 8.67 11.68
N ARG A 156 -3.76 9.33 12.76
CA ARG A 156 -4.91 8.89 13.57
C ARG A 156 -6.15 8.59 12.72
N GLY A 157 -6.43 9.43 11.73
CA GLY A 157 -7.59 9.25 10.86
C GLY A 157 -7.45 8.05 9.91
N ASP A 158 -6.23 7.69 9.49
CA ASP A 158 -5.99 6.44 8.75
C ASP A 158 -6.25 5.21 9.63
N ALA A 159 -5.86 5.27 10.92
CA ALA A 159 -6.14 4.19 11.87
C ALA A 159 -7.64 4.01 12.12
N GLU A 160 -8.41 5.11 12.12
CA GLU A 160 -9.87 5.05 12.25
C GLU A 160 -10.54 4.35 11.05
N GLU A 161 -9.92 4.39 9.87
CA GLU A 161 -10.39 3.72 8.65
C GLU A 161 -9.80 2.33 8.40
N ARG A 162 -8.99 1.78 9.32
CA ARG A 162 -8.33 0.48 9.16
C ARG A 162 -9.30 -0.66 8.79
N ASP A 163 -10.55 -0.61 9.23
CA ASP A 163 -11.56 -1.62 8.94
C ASP A 163 -11.99 -1.60 7.45
N VAL A 164 -11.91 -0.45 6.79
CA VAL A 164 -12.17 -0.30 5.35
C VAL A 164 -11.05 -0.92 4.52
N VAL A 165 -9.81 -0.79 4.98
CA VAL A 165 -8.62 -1.36 4.32
C VAL A 165 -8.47 -2.85 4.64
N GLY A 166 -8.87 -3.26 5.86
CA GLY A 166 -8.50 -4.50 6.52
C GLY A 166 -7.25 -4.30 7.38
N ALA A 167 -7.38 -4.43 8.71
CA ALA A 167 -6.25 -4.26 9.63
C ALA A 167 -5.12 -5.28 9.37
N ASP A 168 -5.47 -6.48 8.90
CA ASP A 168 -4.53 -7.52 8.47
C ASP A 168 -3.98 -7.32 7.05
N ARG A 169 -4.32 -6.20 6.40
CA ARG A 169 -3.76 -5.76 5.12
C ARG A 169 -2.90 -4.51 5.27
N ILE A 170 -2.81 -3.95 6.48
CA ILE A 170 -1.98 -2.78 6.79
C ILE A 170 -0.64 -3.22 7.40
N MET A 171 0.42 -2.58 6.94
CA MET A 171 1.77 -2.64 7.48
C MET A 171 2.23 -1.20 7.70
N TRP A 172 2.35 -0.77 8.95
CA TRP A 172 2.84 0.56 9.27
C TRP A 172 4.32 0.71 8.90
N GLY A 173 4.71 1.90 8.42
CA GLY A 173 6.09 2.23 8.10
C GLY A 173 6.50 3.59 8.67
N SER A 174 7.77 3.72 9.07
CA SER A 174 8.29 4.99 9.60
C SER A 174 8.69 5.98 8.51
N ASP A 175 8.99 5.50 7.31
CA ASP A 175 9.56 6.23 6.17
C ASP A 175 10.88 6.96 6.48
N PHE A 176 11.73 6.36 7.32
CA PHE A 176 13.04 6.94 7.60
C PHE A 176 13.93 6.90 6.34
N PRO A 177 14.69 7.97 6.01
CA PRO A 177 14.93 9.19 6.80
C PRO A 177 14.16 10.44 6.31
N HIS A 178 13.03 10.26 5.65
CA HIS A 178 12.31 11.37 5.02
C HIS A 178 11.75 12.38 6.03
N GLU A 179 11.55 13.62 5.59
CA GLU A 179 11.04 14.72 6.44
C GLU A 179 9.57 14.52 6.82
N GLU A 180 8.80 13.89 5.93
CA GLU A 180 7.42 13.45 6.13
C GLU A 180 7.31 12.25 7.10
N GLY A 181 8.39 11.47 7.20
CA GLY A 181 8.51 10.28 8.05
C GLY A 181 8.45 10.59 9.55
N THR A 182 8.34 9.56 10.37
CA THR A 182 8.04 9.72 11.81
C THR A 182 9.25 9.99 12.70
N PHE A 183 10.47 9.82 12.18
CA PHE A 183 11.69 10.05 12.96
C PHE A 183 11.89 11.56 13.22
N PRO A 184 12.34 12.00 14.41
CA PRO A 184 12.76 11.20 15.57
C PRO A 184 11.62 10.83 16.54
N HIS A 185 10.38 11.23 16.27
CA HIS A 185 9.21 11.06 17.14
C HIS A 185 8.39 9.81 16.82
N THR A 186 9.05 8.70 16.47
CA THR A 186 8.37 7.48 16.01
C THR A 186 7.47 6.89 17.09
N SER A 187 7.94 6.80 18.33
CA SER A 187 7.14 6.27 19.45
C SER A 187 5.93 7.14 19.74
N GLU A 188 6.10 8.46 19.70
CA GLU A 188 5.04 9.45 19.86
C GLU A 188 4.01 9.33 18.73
N SER A 189 4.46 9.20 17.48
CA SER A 189 3.57 9.00 16.34
C SER A 189 2.73 7.74 16.51
N LEU A 190 3.32 6.62 16.91
CA LEU A 190 2.58 5.38 17.18
C LEU A 190 1.54 5.56 18.28
N ALA A 191 1.90 6.19 19.39
CA ALA A 191 0.97 6.46 20.49
C ALA A 191 -0.17 7.40 20.07
N HIS A 192 0.13 8.44 19.28
CA HIS A 192 -0.91 9.33 18.75
C HIS A 192 -1.88 8.60 17.82
N THR A 193 -1.35 7.82 16.87
CA THR A 193 -2.11 7.16 15.82
C THR A 193 -2.97 6.02 16.34
N PHE A 194 -2.45 5.21 17.26
CA PHE A 194 -3.09 3.97 17.71
C PHE A 194 -3.75 4.03 19.10
N ALA A 195 -3.82 5.20 19.74
CA ALA A 195 -4.45 5.38 21.04
C ALA A 195 -5.87 4.77 21.11
N GLY A 196 -6.07 3.86 22.07
CA GLY A 196 -7.34 3.17 22.29
C GLY A 196 -7.66 2.02 21.32
N ILE A 197 -6.79 1.72 20.35
CA ILE A 197 -6.95 0.54 19.47
C ILE A 197 -6.38 -0.69 20.19
N ALA A 198 -7.08 -1.83 20.09
CA ALA A 198 -6.70 -3.05 20.79
C ALA A 198 -5.24 -3.44 20.49
N PRO A 199 -4.40 -3.70 21.52
CA PRO A 199 -2.97 -3.98 21.32
C PRO A 199 -2.66 -5.09 20.31
N ALA A 200 -3.45 -6.16 20.29
CA ALA A 200 -3.28 -7.25 19.33
C ALA A 200 -3.54 -6.84 17.88
N GLU A 201 -4.40 -5.85 17.65
CA GLU A 201 -4.67 -5.31 16.31
C GLU A 201 -3.56 -4.34 15.87
N VAL A 202 -3.04 -3.54 16.81
CA VAL A 202 -1.86 -2.69 16.57
C VAL A 202 -0.62 -3.55 16.26
N ALA A 203 -0.39 -4.64 17.00
CA ALA A 203 0.72 -5.56 16.74
C ALA A 203 0.69 -6.13 15.32
N LYS A 204 -0.52 -6.51 14.84
CA LYS A 204 -0.72 -6.92 13.44
C LYS A 204 -0.26 -5.85 12.46
N MET A 205 -0.80 -4.64 12.60
CA MET A 205 -0.50 -3.53 11.69
C MET A 205 0.95 -3.07 11.75
N VAL A 206 1.57 -3.06 12.94
CA VAL A 206 2.90 -2.49 13.17
C VAL A 206 4.03 -3.50 12.91
N GLY A 207 3.77 -4.80 12.94
CA GLY A 207 4.82 -5.80 12.77
C GLY A 207 4.39 -7.13 12.16
N GLU A 208 3.35 -7.78 12.68
CA GLU A 208 3.09 -9.19 12.34
C GLU A 208 2.70 -9.38 10.87
N THR A 209 1.87 -8.48 10.31
CA THR A 209 1.47 -8.55 8.89
C THR A 209 2.70 -8.46 7.98
N ALA A 210 3.64 -7.56 8.27
CA ALA A 210 4.85 -7.42 7.48
C ALA A 210 5.75 -8.66 7.59
N ALA A 211 5.89 -9.20 8.80
CA ALA A 211 6.66 -10.42 9.00
C ALA A 211 6.08 -11.62 8.23
N GLU A 212 4.75 -11.76 8.19
CA GLU A 212 4.08 -12.81 7.39
C GLU A 212 4.25 -12.59 5.88
N VAL A 213 4.09 -11.35 5.41
CA VAL A 213 4.17 -11.05 3.96
C VAL A 213 5.58 -11.30 3.42
N TYR A 214 6.61 -10.89 4.16
CA TYR A 214 8.01 -10.93 3.77
C TYR A 214 8.81 -12.10 4.36
N ASP A 215 8.16 -13.01 5.09
CA ASP A 215 8.76 -14.18 5.73
C ASP A 215 9.92 -13.82 6.69
N PHE A 216 9.68 -12.83 7.56
CA PHE A 216 10.65 -12.46 8.59
C PHE A 216 10.54 -13.36 9.82
N ASP A 217 11.69 -13.68 10.42
CA ASP A 217 11.76 -14.39 11.70
C ASP A 217 11.32 -13.47 12.84
N LEU A 218 10.05 -13.59 13.26
CA LEU A 218 9.50 -12.83 14.37
C LEU A 218 10.24 -13.09 15.69
N ALA A 219 10.75 -14.30 15.93
CA ALA A 219 11.48 -14.59 17.16
C ALA A 219 12.83 -13.83 17.19
N ALA A 220 13.51 -13.75 16.05
CA ALA A 220 14.71 -12.94 15.91
C ALA A 220 14.42 -11.44 16.04
N LEU A 221 13.34 -10.95 15.43
CA LEU A 221 12.92 -9.55 15.53
C LEU A 221 12.48 -9.17 16.95
N GLN A 222 11.86 -10.07 17.70
CA GLN A 222 11.41 -9.83 19.08
C GLN A 222 12.57 -9.40 19.98
N VAL A 223 13.76 -9.98 19.81
CA VAL A 223 14.97 -9.58 20.57
C VAL A 223 15.31 -8.11 20.38
N VAL A 224 15.08 -7.58 19.18
CA VAL A 224 15.31 -6.15 18.88
C VAL A 224 14.14 -5.32 19.41
N ALA A 225 12.90 -5.76 19.20
CA ALA A 225 11.70 -5.09 19.69
C ALA A 225 11.71 -4.94 21.22
N ASP A 226 12.11 -5.97 21.98
CA ASP A 226 12.23 -5.89 23.44
C ASP A 226 13.27 -4.85 23.90
N ARG A 227 14.24 -4.52 23.06
CA ARG A 227 15.31 -3.57 23.38
C ARG A 227 14.97 -2.13 23.04
N ILE A 228 14.29 -1.90 21.90
CA ILE A 228 14.10 -0.55 21.33
C ILE A 228 12.68 -0.26 20.85
N GLY A 229 11.78 -1.24 20.91
CA GLY A 229 10.38 -1.07 20.52
C GLY A 229 9.62 -0.16 21.48
N PRO A 230 8.50 0.43 21.04
CA PRO A 230 7.66 1.21 21.92
C PRO A 230 6.95 0.31 22.94
N GLU A 231 6.68 0.85 24.12
CA GLU A 231 5.89 0.17 25.13
C GLU A 231 4.42 0.08 24.68
N VAL A 232 3.87 -1.14 24.66
CA VAL A 232 2.50 -1.42 24.19
C VAL A 232 1.46 -0.60 24.95
N GLU A 233 1.60 -0.51 26.28
CA GLU A 233 0.69 0.27 27.12
C GLU A 233 0.78 1.78 26.85
N ALA A 234 1.96 2.29 26.50
CA ALA A 234 2.12 3.69 26.14
C ALA A 234 1.45 4.00 24.79
N VAL A 235 1.57 3.09 23.82
CA VAL A 235 0.88 3.21 22.54
C VAL A 235 -0.65 3.20 22.74
N TYR A 236 -1.15 2.30 23.58
CA TYR A 236 -2.58 2.22 23.88
C TYR A 236 -3.11 3.46 24.62
N ALA A 237 -2.37 3.96 25.61
CA ALA A 237 -2.74 5.14 26.38
C ALA A 237 -2.78 6.42 25.53
N GLY A 238 -1.89 6.52 24.54
CA GLY A 238 -1.75 7.69 23.69
C GLY A 238 -0.85 8.78 24.28
N LEU A 239 -0.94 9.99 23.73
CA LEU A 239 -0.15 11.14 24.14
C LEU A 239 -1.01 12.24 24.76
N ASP A 240 -0.45 12.92 25.77
CA ASP A 240 -1.03 14.14 26.33
C ASP A 240 -0.89 15.34 25.38
N SER A 241 0.23 15.40 24.63
CA SER A 241 0.51 16.48 23.69
C SER A 241 1.45 16.03 22.57
N ILE A 242 1.26 16.59 21.37
CA ILE A 242 2.14 16.37 20.21
C ILE A 242 3.47 17.14 20.42
N PRO A 243 4.64 16.57 20.07
CA PRO A 243 5.92 17.28 20.12
C PRO A 243 5.90 18.56 19.28
N ALA A 244 6.37 19.68 19.86
CA ALA A 244 6.26 20.99 19.23
C ALA A 244 7.14 21.17 17.98
N ASP A 245 8.18 20.35 17.85
CA ASP A 245 9.14 20.31 16.75
C ASP A 245 8.82 19.23 15.71
N ALA A 246 7.71 18.50 15.85
CA ALA A 246 7.34 17.47 14.91
C ALA A 246 6.97 18.03 13.53
N THR A 247 7.61 17.51 12.48
CA THR A 247 7.36 17.87 11.07
C THR A 247 6.55 16.83 10.31
N THR A 248 6.45 15.61 10.86
CA THR A 248 5.77 14.48 10.21
C THR A 248 4.28 14.75 9.98
N PHE A 249 3.75 14.19 8.88
CA PHE A 249 2.32 14.22 8.61
C PHE A 249 1.50 13.34 9.56
N ALA A 250 2.12 12.41 10.30
CA ALA A 250 1.42 11.50 11.19
C ALA A 250 0.60 12.21 12.31
N PHE A 251 1.04 13.40 12.73
CA PHE A 251 0.32 14.23 13.72
C PHE A 251 -0.68 15.20 13.10
N GLY A 252 -0.77 15.26 11.77
CA GLY A 252 -1.67 16.14 11.06
C GLY A 252 -3.13 15.74 11.26
N PRO A 253 -4.07 16.72 11.37
CA PRO A 253 -5.48 16.39 11.33
C PRO A 253 -5.82 15.80 9.96
N ARG A 254 -6.62 14.73 9.91
CA ARG A 254 -7.34 14.43 8.66
C ARG A 254 -8.35 15.54 8.43
N THR A 255 -8.16 16.34 7.38
CA THR A 255 -9.28 17.01 6.72
C THR A 255 -10.13 15.92 6.05
N VAL A 256 -11.04 15.30 6.80
CA VAL A 256 -12.06 14.42 6.23
C VAL A 256 -12.94 15.28 5.34
N GLY A 257 -12.81 15.09 4.03
CA GLY A 257 -13.70 15.68 3.04
C GLY A 257 -15.07 15.03 3.12
N VAL A 258 -16.00 15.75 3.76
CA VAL A 258 -17.44 15.86 3.51
C VAL A 258 -18.23 14.55 3.32
N ALA A 259 -19.09 14.27 4.31
CA ALA A 259 -20.19 13.32 4.26
C ALA A 259 -21.13 13.49 3.05
#